data_AF-A0A957J8H6-F1
#
_entry.id   AF-A0A957J8H6-F1
#
_cell.length_a   1.000
_cell.length_b   1.000
_cell.length_c   1.000
_cell.angle_alpha   90.00
_cell.angle_beta   90.00
_cell.angle_gamma   90.00
#
_symmetry.space_group_name_H-M   'P 1'
#
loop_
_entity.id
_entity.type
_entity.pdbx_description
1 polymer ?
#
loop_
_entity_poly.entity_id
_entity_poly.type
_entity_poly.pdbx_seq_one_letter_code
_entity_poly.pdbx_strand_id
1 'polypeptide(L)'
;GHSRFAFVASRRVGNAVRRNRAKRLLRTAVGQYLTQIPPGWDCLCIARTDTATAEYADVYTAVGQLLQRARLLPSDLTNAE
;
A
#
# COMPACT_ATOMS: atom_id res chain seq x y z
N GLY A 1 1.46 16.55 -13.59
CA GLY A 1 2.47 15.57 -13.13
C GLY A 1 1.78 14.26 -12.80
N HIS A 2 2.51 13.16 -12.65
CA HIS A 2 1.97 11.85 -12.25
C HIS A 2 2.77 11.30 -11.08
N SER A 3 2.09 10.63 -10.15
CA SER A 3 2.73 10.01 -8.98
C SER A 3 3.23 8.61 -9.33
N ARG A 4 4.43 8.26 -8.87
CA ARG A 4 5.11 6.99 -9.17
C ARG A 4 5.16 6.13 -7.91
N PHE A 5 4.92 4.84 -8.08
CA PHE A 5 4.94 3.87 -6.98
C PHE A 5 5.84 2.69 -7.30
N ALA A 6 6.80 2.43 -6.41
CA ALA A 6 7.64 1.25 -6.44
C ALA A 6 7.26 0.27 -5.33
N PHE A 7 7.28 -1.03 -5.62
CA PHE A 7 6.92 -2.09 -4.68
C PHE A 7 8.09 -3.03 -4.42
N VAL A 8 8.55 -3.06 -3.17
CA VAL A 8 9.72 -3.86 -2.76
C VAL A 8 9.28 -4.94 -1.78
N ALA A 9 9.71 -6.18 -2.03
CA ALA A 9 9.57 -7.28 -1.10
C ALA A 9 10.93 -7.94 -0.88
N SER A 10 11.47 -7.81 0.33
CA SER A 10 12.78 -8.34 0.69
C SER A 10 12.77 -9.87 0.79
N ARG A 11 13.95 -10.49 0.85
CA ARG A 11 14.08 -11.95 1.04
C ARG A 11 13.44 -12.44 2.34
N ARG A 12 13.30 -11.57 3.36
CA ARG A 12 12.66 -11.90 4.65
C ARG A 12 11.15 -12.16 4.52
N VAL A 13 10.50 -11.61 3.49
CA VAL A 13 9.07 -11.83 3.22
C VAL A 13 8.79 -13.29 2.82
N GLY A 14 9.77 -13.97 2.22
CA GLY A 14 9.69 -15.38 1.88
C GLY A 14 10.19 -15.69 0.48
N ASN A 15 9.75 -16.84 -0.04
CA ASN A 15 10.08 -17.31 -1.39
C ASN A 15 9.54 -16.36 -2.49
N ALA A 16 9.89 -16.62 -3.75
CA ALA A 16 9.48 -15.80 -4.87
C ALA A 16 7.95 -15.64 -4.98
N VAL A 17 7.20 -16.71 -4.70
CA VAL A 17 5.72 -16.71 -4.75
C VAL A 17 5.14 -15.78 -3.68
N ARG A 18 5.58 -15.92 -2.42
CA ARG A 18 5.14 -15.05 -1.30
C ARG A 18 5.51 -13.59 -1.54
N ARG A 19 6.71 -13.31 -2.05
CA ARG A 19 7.14 -11.94 -2.41
C ARG A 19 6.29 -11.35 -3.54
N ASN A 20 5.98 -12.14 -4.56
CA ASN A 20 5.15 -11.70 -5.68
C ASN A 20 3.69 -11.50 -5.26
N ARG A 21 3.15 -12.37 -4.40
CA ARG A 21 1.83 -12.19 -3.77
C ARG A 21 1.77 -10.86 -3.00
N ALA A 22 2.75 -10.59 -2.13
CA ALA A 22 2.80 -9.35 -1.36
C ALA A 22 2.87 -8.10 -2.26
N LYS A 23 3.74 -8.09 -3.28
CA LYS A 23 3.80 -6.99 -4.26
C LYS A 23 2.49 -6.83 -5.04
N ARG A 24 1.81 -7.94 -5.38
CA ARG A 24 0.54 -7.90 -6.09
C ARG A 24 -0.56 -7.29 -5.20
N LEU A 25 -0.68 -7.75 -3.97
CA LEU A 25 -1.64 -7.19 -2.99
C LEU A 25 -1.43 -5.69 -2.79
N LEU A 26 -0.18 -5.26 -2.54
CA LEU A 26 0.13 -3.84 -2.38
C LEU A 26 -0.20 -3.03 -3.63
N ARG A 27 0.15 -3.53 -4.82
CA ARG A 27 -0.16 -2.84 -6.08
C ARG A 27 -1.66 -2.69 -6.30
N THR A 28 -2.42 -3.76 -6.08
CA THR A 28 -3.88 -3.72 -6.21
C THR A 28 -4.50 -2.75 -5.22
N ALA A 29 -4.07 -2.77 -3.95
CA ALA A 29 -4.58 -1.87 -2.92
C ALA A 29 -4.27 -0.40 -3.22
N VAL A 30 -3.01 -0.06 -3.53
CA VAL A 30 -2.62 1.30 -3.94
C VAL A 30 -3.39 1.74 -5.20
N GLY A 31 -3.61 0.82 -6.14
CA GLY A 31 -4.37 1.07 -7.37
C GLY A 31 -5.76 1.65 -7.13
N GLN A 32 -6.44 1.25 -6.05
CA GLN A 32 -7.77 1.76 -5.69
C GLN A 32 -7.76 3.23 -5.26
N TYR A 33 -6.62 3.74 -4.78
CA TYR A 33 -6.48 5.11 -4.28
C TYR A 33 -5.82 6.06 -5.28
N LEU A 34 -5.31 5.56 -6.41
CA LEU A 34 -4.48 6.36 -7.33
C LEU A 34 -5.15 7.66 -7.82
N THR A 35 -6.47 7.67 -8.00
CA THR A 35 -7.22 8.85 -8.45
C THR A 35 -7.37 9.93 -7.37
N GLN A 36 -7.23 9.54 -6.10
CA GLN A 36 -7.36 10.44 -4.95
C GLN A 36 -6.01 11.02 -4.50
N ILE A 37 -4.91 10.38 -4.91
CA ILE A 37 -3.55 10.81 -4.55
C ILE A 37 -3.15 12.01 -5.42
N PRO A 38 -2.72 13.14 -4.81
CA PRO A 38 -2.22 14.27 -5.56
C PRO A 38 -1.06 13.87 -6.49
N PRO A 39 -0.93 14.50 -7.67
CA PRO A 39 0.20 14.22 -8.56
C PRO A 39 1.52 14.79 -8.00
N GLY A 40 2.64 14.18 -8.38
CA GLY A 40 3.99 14.71 -8.12
C GLY A 40 4.78 14.01 -7.02
N TRP A 41 4.33 12.82 -6.60
CA TRP A 41 4.99 12.05 -5.55
C TRP A 41 5.77 10.84 -6.08
N ASP A 42 6.86 10.53 -5.40
CA ASP A 42 7.60 9.28 -5.53
C ASP A 42 7.46 8.46 -4.27
N CYS A 43 6.73 7.35 -4.35
CA CYS A 43 6.38 6.52 -3.21
C CYS A 43 7.05 5.15 -3.31
N LEU A 44 7.63 4.69 -2.20
CA LEU A 44 8.20 3.36 -2.06
C LEU A 44 7.40 2.53 -1.05
N CYS A 45 6.68 1.52 -1.53
CA CYS A 45 5.93 0.59 -0.70
C CYS A 45 6.76 -0.66 -0.40
N ILE A 46 7.13 -0.85 0.88
CA ILE A 46 7.93 -1.98 1.33
C ILE A 46 7.01 -3.02 1.99
N ALA A 47 6.93 -4.22 1.41
CA ALA A 47 6.18 -5.33 1.97
C ALA A 47 6.86 -5.85 3.25
N ARG A 48 6.06 -6.02 4.30
CA ARG A 48 6.45 -6.72 5.54
C ARG A 48 6.14 -8.20 5.42
N THR A 49 6.73 -9.01 6.30
CA THR A 49 6.58 -10.48 6.27
C THR A 49 5.10 -10.90 6.30
N ASP A 50 4.29 -10.22 7.10
CA ASP A 50 2.87 -10.54 7.29
C ASP A 50 2.02 -10.17 6.06
N THR A 51 2.47 -9.22 5.23
CA THR A 51 1.80 -8.84 3.98
C THR A 51 1.69 -10.03 3.02
N ALA A 52 2.61 -11.00 3.10
CA ALA A 52 2.58 -12.17 2.23
C ALA A 52 1.50 -13.20 2.60
N THR A 53 0.89 -13.12 3.78
CA THR A 53 -0.18 -14.02 4.24
C THR A 53 -1.47 -13.29 4.58
N ALA A 54 -1.43 -11.96 4.73
CA ALA A 54 -2.60 -11.13 4.95
C ALA A 54 -3.69 -11.31 3.89
N GLU A 55 -4.93 -11.04 4.29
CA GLU A 55 -6.06 -10.90 3.38
C GLU A 55 -6.01 -9.56 2.66
N TYR A 56 -6.70 -9.47 1.52
CA TYR A 56 -6.72 -8.25 0.73
C TYR A 56 -7.35 -7.08 1.49
N ALA A 57 -8.42 -7.33 2.26
CA ALA A 57 -9.11 -6.31 3.05
C ALA A 57 -8.19 -5.64 4.06
N ASP A 58 -7.38 -6.43 4.78
CA ASP A 58 -6.40 -5.90 5.73
C ASP A 58 -5.35 -5.04 5.04
N VAL A 59 -4.86 -5.48 3.88
CA VAL A 59 -3.86 -4.73 3.11
C VAL A 59 -4.46 -3.43 2.57
N TYR A 60 -5.71 -3.46 2.10
CA TYR A 60 -6.43 -2.28 1.63
C TYR A 60 -6.55 -1.23 2.75
N THR A 61 -7.06 -1.63 3.90
CA THR A 61 -7.19 -0.77 5.09
C THR A 61 -5.85 -0.20 5.53
N ALA A 62 -4.82 -1.05 5.62
CA ALA A 62 -3.48 -0.61 6.03
C ALA A 62 -2.85 0.37 5.04
N VAL A 63 -3.07 0.19 3.73
CA VAL A 63 -2.59 1.12 2.70
C VAL A 63 -3.32 2.47 2.82
N GLY A 64 -4.64 2.47 2.99
CA GLY A 64 -5.42 3.70 3.20
C GLY A 64 -4.90 4.50 4.41
N GLN A 65 -4.73 3.82 5.55
CA GLN A 65 -4.18 4.44 6.77
C GLN A 65 -2.77 5.01 6.55
N LEU A 66 -1.90 4.30 5.81
CA LEU A 66 -0.55 4.80 5.50
C LEU A 66 -0.60 6.04 4.61
N LEU A 67 -1.46 6.06 3.59
CA LEU A 67 -1.61 7.21 2.70
C LEU A 67 -2.19 8.43 3.43
N GLN A 68 -3.14 8.24 4.35
CA GLN A 68 -3.64 9.30 5.23
C GLN A 68 -2.53 9.86 6.13
N ARG A 69 -1.75 8.99 6.77
CA ARG A 69 -0.61 9.40 7.61
C ARG A 69 0.46 10.14 6.81
N ALA A 70 0.64 9.76 5.55
CA ALA A 70 1.54 10.45 4.61
C ALA A 70 0.94 11.76 4.04
N ARG A 71 -0.29 12.12 4.42
CA ARG A 71 -1.06 13.26 3.91
C ARG A 71 -1.27 13.22 2.39
N LEU A 72 -1.32 12.01 1.82
CA LEU A 72 -1.61 11.75 0.41
C LEU A 72 -3.08 11.47 0.15
N LEU A 73 -3.84 11.18 1.20
CA LEU A 73 -5.30 11.14 1.18
C LEU A 73 -5.83 12.07 2.27
N PRO A 74 -7.05 12.62 2.10
CA PRO A 74 -7.75 13.26 3.19
C PRO A 74 -7.82 12.29 4.37
N SER A 75 -7.36 12.75 5.53
CA SER A 75 -7.76 12.14 6.78
C SER A 75 -9.23 12.51 6.95
N ASP A 76 -10.13 11.68 6.44
CA ASP A 76 -11.48 11.65 6.97
C ASP A 76 -11.28 11.41 8.45
N LEU A 77 -11.44 12.47 9.24
CA LEU A 77 -11.15 12.48 10.66
C LEU A 77 -11.86 11.27 11.25
N THR A 78 -11.06 10.40 11.87
CA THR A 78 -11.44 9.61 13.04
C THR A 78 -12.69 10.22 13.68
N ASN A 79 -13.85 9.63 13.46
CA ASN A 79 -15.12 9.81 14.20
C ASN A 79 -16.21 8.95 13.52
N ALA A 80 -16.08 7.64 13.64
CA ALA A 80 -17.24 6.78 13.78
C ALA A 80 -16.88 5.87 14.96
N GLU A 81 -17.49 6.20 16.10
CA GLU A 81 -17.48 5.44 17.35
C GLU A 81 -17.84 3.97 17.13
#